data_AF-A0A2N2F5M7-F1
#
_entry.id   AF-A0A2N2F5M7-F1
#
_cell.length_a   1.000
_cell.length_b   1.000
_cell.length_c   1.000
_cell.angle_alpha   90.00
_cell.angle_beta   90.00
_cell.angle_gamma   90.00
#
_symmetry.space_group_name_H-M   'P 1'
#
loop_
_entity.id
_entity.type
_entity.pdbx_description
1 polymer ?
#
loop_
_entity_poly.entity_id
_entity_poly.type
_entity_poly.pdbx_seq_one_letter_code
_entity_poly.pdbx_strand_id
1 'polypeptide(L)'
;MPVPKRKRSRARRDSRFANKGVEVKELASCRNCQAAIEPHQVCTQCGHYKGVKVMVTKLERTIKRGQTRKVLQEKAQARQKT
;
A
#
# COMPACT_ATOMS: atom_id res chain seq x y z
N MET A 1 -18.81 -15.42 41.98
CA MET A 1 -17.98 -15.03 40.81
C MET A 1 -16.51 -15.00 41.24
N PRO A 2 -15.59 -15.69 40.55
CA PRO A 2 -14.17 -15.70 40.94
C PRO A 2 -13.51 -14.36 40.63
N VAL A 3 -12.82 -13.78 41.62
CA VAL A 3 -12.12 -12.49 41.51
C VAL A 3 -10.66 -12.61 41.98
N PRO A 4 -9.71 -11.86 41.40
CA PRO A 4 -8.33 -11.86 41.84
C PRO A 4 -8.21 -11.37 43.29
N LYS A 5 -7.60 -12.17 44.16
CA LYS A 5 -7.40 -11.79 45.58
C LYS A 5 -6.42 -10.63 45.76
N ARG A 6 -5.45 -10.47 44.86
CA ARG A 6 -4.41 -9.42 44.91
C ARG A 6 -4.03 -8.93 43.51
N LYS A 7 -3.52 -7.71 43.43
CA LYS A 7 -2.91 -7.15 42.21
C LYS A 7 -1.69 -7.98 41.80
N ARG A 8 -1.56 -8.27 40.51
CA ARG A 8 -0.38 -8.95 39.96
C ARG A 8 0.83 -8.00 40.00
N SER A 9 1.99 -8.49 40.45
CA SER A 9 3.23 -7.70 40.46
C SER A 9 3.67 -7.31 39.05
N ARG A 10 4.44 -6.22 38.93
CA ARG A 10 5.01 -5.77 37.65
C ARG A 10 5.79 -6.90 36.96
N ALA A 11 6.69 -7.56 37.69
CA ALA A 11 7.45 -8.71 37.20
C ALA A 11 6.57 -9.84 36.63
N ARG A 12 5.48 -10.24 37.32
CA ARG A 12 4.56 -11.30 36.83
C ARG A 12 3.69 -10.87 35.65
N ARG A 13 3.45 -9.57 35.50
CA ARG A 13 2.78 -9.02 34.33
C ARG A 13 3.75 -9.07 33.15
N ASP A 14 4.97 -8.58 33.34
CA ASP A 14 5.94 -8.40 32.25
C ASP A 14 6.45 -9.75 31.74
N SER A 15 6.66 -10.73 32.62
CA SER A 15 6.99 -12.12 32.22
C SER A 15 5.89 -12.78 31.38
N ARG A 16 4.61 -12.45 31.65
CA ARG A 16 3.49 -12.92 30.81
C ARG A 16 3.47 -12.24 29.44
N PHE A 17 3.95 -11.00 29.34
CA PHE A 17 4.02 -10.25 28.08
C PHE A 17 5.28 -10.55 27.26
N ALA A 18 6.28 -11.24 27.83
CA ALA A 18 7.55 -11.54 27.16
C ALA A 18 7.38 -12.23 25.80
N ASN A 19 6.38 -13.10 25.66
CA ASN A 19 6.12 -13.84 24.41
C ASN A 19 5.13 -13.13 23.47
N LYS A 20 4.76 -11.87 23.74
CA LYS A 20 3.81 -11.10 22.92
C LYS A 20 4.52 -10.12 21.99
N GLY A 21 5.62 -10.56 21.39
CA GLY A 21 6.31 -9.80 20.35
C GLY A 21 5.46 -9.71 19.08
N VAL A 22 5.59 -8.61 18.34
CA VAL A 22 5.04 -8.49 16.99
C VAL A 22 6.10 -8.96 16.01
N GLU A 23 5.74 -9.90 15.14
CA GLU A 23 6.62 -10.36 14.08
C GLU A 23 6.56 -9.40 12.88
N VAL A 24 7.74 -9.05 12.36
CA VAL A 24 7.86 -8.20 11.19
C VAL A 24 7.65 -9.05 9.94
N LYS A 25 6.80 -8.60 9.02
CA LYS A 25 6.58 -9.27 7.75
C LYS A 25 7.78 -9.10 6.83
N GLU A 26 8.09 -10.15 6.08
CA GLU A 26 9.09 -10.10 5.02
C GLU A 26 8.61 -9.24 3.84
N LEU A 27 9.55 -8.48 3.27
CA LEU A 27 9.32 -7.63 2.10
C LEU A 27 10.22 -8.09 0.95
N ALA A 28 9.63 -8.22 -0.23
CA ALA A 28 10.31 -8.53 -1.48
C ALA A 28 10.26 -7.33 -2.43
N SER A 29 11.21 -7.27 -3.38
CA SER A 29 11.23 -6.22 -4.40
C SER A 29 10.30 -6.55 -5.59
N CYS A 30 9.56 -5.55 -6.05
CA CYS A 30 8.75 -5.66 -7.26
C CYS A 30 9.63 -5.75 -8.50
N ARG A 31 9.37 -6.73 -9.38
CA ARG A 31 10.10 -6.85 -10.66
C ARG A 31 9.85 -5.70 -11.64
N ASN A 32 8.71 -5.01 -11.56
CA ASN A 32 8.34 -3.97 -12.52
C ASN A 32 8.72 -2.55 -12.07
N CYS A 33 8.53 -2.23 -10.78
CA CYS A 33 8.74 -0.88 -10.26
C CYS A 33 9.72 -0.80 -9.09
N GLN A 34 10.35 -1.91 -8.71
CA GLN A 34 11.35 -2.01 -7.63
C GLN A 34 10.86 -1.59 -6.23
N ALA A 35 9.57 -1.26 -6.07
CA ALA A 35 8.97 -1.00 -4.77
C ALA A 35 8.96 -2.26 -3.87
N ALA A 36 9.01 -2.05 -2.55
CA ALA A 36 8.82 -3.12 -1.58
C ALA A 36 7.37 -3.61 -1.58
N ILE A 37 7.16 -4.92 -1.60
CA ILE A 37 5.86 -5.59 -1.59
C ILE A 37 5.93 -6.78 -0.64
N GLU A 38 4.82 -7.08 0.03
CA GLU A 38 4.65 -8.39 0.65
C GLU A 38 4.70 -9.51 -0.41
N PRO A 39 5.36 -10.65 -0.12
CA PRO A 39 5.44 -11.76 -1.06
C PRO A 39 4.04 -12.27 -1.43
N HIS A 40 3.89 -12.74 -2.68
CA HIS A 40 2.64 -13.24 -3.26
C HIS A 40 1.47 -12.25 -3.35
N GLN A 41 1.67 -10.97 -3.03
CA GLN A 41 0.65 -9.92 -3.20
C GLN A 41 0.81 -9.15 -4.52
N VAL A 42 -0.28 -8.54 -4.97
CA VAL A 42 -0.26 -7.61 -6.12
C VAL A 42 0.41 -6.31 -5.70
N CYS A 43 1.29 -5.76 -6.54
CA CYS A 43 1.92 -4.47 -6.24
C CYS A 43 0.88 -3.34 -6.14
N THR A 44 0.85 -2.61 -5.03
CA THR A 44 -0.06 -1.47 -4.84
C THR A 44 0.36 -0.22 -5.64
N GLN A 45 1.64 -0.12 -6.00
CA GLN A 45 2.20 1.01 -6.76
C GLN A 45 1.93 0.87 -8.26
N CYS A 46 2.32 -0.27 -8.85
CA CYS A 46 2.18 -0.49 -10.29
C CYS A 46 1.03 -1.41 -10.69
N GLY A 47 0.37 -2.12 -9.76
CA GLY A 47 -0.79 -2.98 -10.06
C GLY A 47 -0.45 -4.30 -10.76
N HIS A 48 0.83 -4.67 -10.85
CA HIS A 48 1.29 -5.88 -11.54
C HIS A 48 1.47 -7.06 -10.58
N TYR A 49 1.18 -8.26 -11.07
CA TYR A 49 1.45 -9.54 -10.43
C TYR A 49 1.84 -10.58 -11.49
N LYS A 50 2.95 -11.30 -11.28
CA LYS A 50 3.50 -12.27 -12.24
C LYS A 50 3.63 -11.75 -13.68
N GLY A 51 4.00 -10.47 -13.84
CA GLY A 51 4.18 -9.83 -15.15
C GLY A 51 2.88 -9.39 -15.83
N VAL A 52 1.72 -9.75 -15.28
CA VAL A 52 0.42 -9.30 -15.78
C VAL A 52 -0.07 -8.12 -14.94
N LYS A 53 -0.69 -7.15 -15.60
CA LYS A 53 -1.33 -6.02 -14.93
C LYS A 53 -2.72 -6.41 -14.44
N VAL A 54 -2.90 -6.48 -13.12
CA VAL A 54 -4.13 -6.97 -12.48
C VAL A 54 -4.99 -5.82 -11.96
N MET A 55 -4.38 -4.73 -11.51
CA MET A 55 -5.09 -3.57 -10.96
C MET A 55 -4.75 -2.27 -11.68
N VAL A 56 -5.77 -1.44 -11.91
CA VAL A 56 -5.59 -0.05 -12.34
C VAL A 56 -5.33 0.80 -11.10
N THR A 57 -4.10 1.29 -10.95
CA THR A 57 -3.71 2.07 -9.78
C THR A 57 -4.17 3.53 -9.86
N LYS A 58 -4.24 4.20 -8.70
CA LYS A 58 -4.64 5.61 -8.62
C LYS A 58 -3.74 6.52 -9.47
N LEU A 59 -2.43 6.23 -9.50
CA LEU A 59 -1.44 6.97 -10.29
C LEU A 59 -1.79 6.97 -11.79
N GLU A 60 -2.17 5.82 -12.32
CA GLU A 60 -2.53 5.70 -13.74
C GLU A 60 -3.83 6.45 -14.07
N ARG A 61 -4.81 6.40 -13.15
CA ARG A 61 -6.04 7.18 -13.29
C ARG A 61 -5.75 8.68 -13.32
N THR A 62 -4.83 9.17 -12.49
CA THR A 62 -4.43 10.58 -12.51
C THR A 62 -3.69 10.97 -13.79
N ILE A 63 -2.77 10.12 -14.28
CA ILE A 63 -2.03 10.37 -15.52
C ILE A 63 -3.00 10.46 -16.71
N LYS A 64 -3.94 9.52 -16.83
CA LYS A 64 -4.94 9.50 -17.91
C LYS A 64 -5.84 10.75 -17.89
N ARG A 65 -6.23 11.21 -16.70
CA ARG A 65 -6.98 12.47 -16.50
C ARG A 65 -6.16 13.70 -16.90
N GLY A 66 -4.86 13.71 -16.61
CA GLY A 66 -3.96 14.78 -17.03
C GLY A 66 -3.83 14.85 -18.54
N GLN A 67 -3.60 13.72 -19.20
CA GLN A 67 -3.48 13.62 -20.65
C GLN A 67 -4.75 14.09 -21.37
N THR A 68 -5.92 13.65 -20.91
CA THR A 68 -7.21 14.08 -21.49
C THR A 68 -7.43 15.60 -21.36
N ARG A 69 -7.08 16.20 -20.22
CA ARG A 69 -7.14 17.66 -20.03
C ARG A 69 -6.20 18.41 -20.98
N LYS A 70 -4.95 17.93 -21.17
CA LYS A 70 -4.00 18.54 -22.11
C LYS A 70 -4.52 18.52 -23.54
N VAL A 71 -5.03 17.38 -24.00
CA VAL A 71 -5.62 17.24 -25.34
C VAL A 71 -6.80 18.21 -25.54
N LEU A 72 -7.64 18.39 -24.52
CA LEU A 72 -8.73 19.38 -24.55
C LEU A 72 -8.21 20.81 -24.64
N GLN A 73 -7.18 21.17 -23.88
CA GLN A 73 -6.55 22.49 -23.91
C GLN A 73 -5.90 22.78 -25.27
N GLU A 74 -5.16 21.83 -25.83
CA GLU A 74 -4.53 21.94 -27.15
C GLU A 74 -5.60 22.15 -28.24
N LYS A 75 -6.69 21.39 -28.21
CA LYS A 75 -7.83 21.58 -29.13
C LYS A 75 -8.51 22.95 -28.96
N ALA A 76 -8.66 23.43 -27.73
CA ALA A 76 -9.23 24.76 -27.47
C ALA A 76 -8.32 25.87 -27.99
N GLN A 77 -7.00 25.75 -27.80
CA GLN A 77 -6.01 26.70 -28.32
C GLN A 77 -5.96 26.69 -29.85
N ALA A 78 -6.06 25.52 -30.49
CA ALA A 78 -6.12 25.42 -31.95
C ALA A 78 -7.37 26.12 -32.52
N ARG A 79 -8.53 25.97 -31.86
CA ARG A 79 -9.78 26.67 -32.21
C ARG A 79 -9.71 28.19 -32.03
N GLN A 80 -8.90 28.69 -31.10
CA GLN A 80 -8.71 30.13 -30.89
C GLN A 80 -7.73 30.76 -31.88
N LYS A 81 -6.89 29.95 -32.53
CA LYS A 81 -5.89 30.38 -33.51
C LYS A 81 -6.36 30.26 -34.97
N THR A 82 -7.55 29.69 -35.18
CA THR A 82 -8.25 29.65 -36.48
C THR A 82 -9.31 30.73 -36.48
#